data_AF-A0A7V7E841-F1
#
_entry.id   AF-A0A7V7E841-F1
#
_cell.length_a   1.000
_cell.length_b   1.000
_cell.length_c   1.000
_cell.angle_alpha   90.00
_cell.angle_beta   90.00
_cell.angle_gamma   90.00
#
_symmetry.space_group_name_H-M   'P 1'
#
loop_
_entity.id
_entity.type
_entity.pdbx_description
1 polymer ?
#
loop_
_entity_poly.entity_id
_entity_poly.type
_entity_poly.pdbx_seq_one_letter_code
_entity_poly.pdbx_strand_id
1 'polypeptide(L)'
;DWGRLKTPSDSVRSRTALEATPSGHLAFLVTQFGKPFTSNGFGNWFRDRCNEAGLPHCSAHGLRKAGATIAAENGASEHQLMAIYGWESPKQAAVYTRKANRKKLAASAMHLLVAEQTEDENVPLSSRNSASGTNQDNKS
;
A
#
# COMPACT_ATOMS: atom_id res chain seq x y z
N ASP A 1 -25.14 -19.97 15.24
CA ASP A 1 -25.85 -19.39 14.10
C ASP A 1 -24.93 -18.36 13.44
N TRP A 2 -24.19 -18.76 12.40
CA TRP A 2 -23.11 -17.98 11.76
C TRP A 2 -23.53 -17.46 10.37
N GLY A 3 -24.74 -16.93 10.27
CA GLY A 3 -25.31 -16.45 9.02
C GLY A 3 -25.51 -14.94 8.97
N ARG A 4 -24.51 -14.16 8.54
CA ARG A 4 -24.77 -12.93 7.78
C ARG A 4 -23.50 -12.32 7.15
N LEU A 5 -23.66 -11.89 5.90
CA LEU A 5 -22.79 -11.07 5.04
C LEU A 5 -21.71 -11.79 4.22
N LYS A 6 -22.15 -12.48 3.16
CA LYS A 6 -21.45 -12.48 1.87
C LYS A 6 -22.35 -11.76 0.88
N THR A 7 -21.91 -10.65 0.32
CA THR A 7 -22.62 -9.97 -0.77
C THR A 7 -22.67 -10.91 -2.00
N PRO A 8 -23.79 -11.01 -2.73
CA PRO A 8 -23.97 -12.02 -3.78
C PRO A 8 -23.02 -11.91 -4.99
N SER A 9 -22.52 -10.70 -5.30
CA SER A 9 -21.72 -10.40 -6.51
C SER A 9 -20.47 -11.27 -6.68
N ASP A 10 -19.66 -11.42 -5.63
CA ASP A 10 -18.32 -11.98 -5.78
C ASP A 10 -18.32 -13.51 -5.81
N SER A 11 -19.36 -14.13 -5.23
CA SER A 11 -19.55 -15.58 -5.26
C SER A 11 -20.12 -16.08 -6.59
N VAL A 12 -20.62 -15.18 -7.45
CA VAL A 12 -21.13 -15.53 -8.79
C VAL A 12 -19.97 -15.68 -9.76
N ARG A 13 -19.00 -14.76 -9.78
CA ARG A 13 -17.86 -14.81 -10.73
C ARG A 13 -16.98 -16.04 -10.58
N SER A 14 -16.68 -16.46 -9.35
CA SER A 14 -15.84 -17.65 -9.10
C SER A 14 -16.54 -18.93 -9.58
N ARG A 15 -17.84 -19.08 -9.28
CA ARG A 15 -18.62 -20.24 -9.75
C ARG A 15 -18.78 -20.27 -11.27
N THR A 16 -19.09 -19.14 -11.89
CA THR A 16 -19.20 -19.05 -13.35
C THR A 16 -17.89 -19.44 -14.04
N ALA A 17 -16.73 -19.02 -13.51
CA ALA A 17 -15.43 -19.40 -14.07
C ALA A 17 -15.15 -20.91 -13.93
N LEU A 18 -15.53 -21.51 -12.80
CA LEU A 18 -15.37 -22.96 -12.57
C LEU A 18 -16.29 -23.78 -13.46
N GLU A 19 -17.55 -23.37 -13.62
CA GLU A 19 -18.54 -24.03 -14.48
C GLU A 19 -18.17 -23.92 -15.97
N ALA A 20 -17.63 -22.77 -16.38
CA ALA A 20 -17.18 -22.53 -17.75
C ALA A 20 -15.91 -23.29 -18.13
N THR A 21 -15.18 -23.85 -17.16
CA THR A 21 -13.89 -24.51 -17.39
C THR A 21 -13.99 -25.97 -16.97
N PRO A 22 -14.25 -26.92 -17.90
CA PRO A 22 -14.23 -28.34 -17.58
C PRO A 22 -12.84 -28.74 -17.06
N SER A 23 -12.70 -28.93 -15.73
CA SER A 23 -11.43 -29.33 -15.12
C SER A 23 -11.41 -30.83 -14.88
N GLY A 24 -10.62 -31.56 -15.67
CA GLY A 24 -10.35 -32.99 -15.44
C GLY A 24 -9.24 -33.27 -14.42
N HIS A 25 -8.75 -32.23 -13.73
CA HIS A 25 -7.56 -32.30 -12.88
C HIS A 25 -7.88 -31.85 -11.46
N LEU A 26 -7.20 -32.45 -10.47
CA LEU A 26 -7.31 -32.04 -9.05
C LEU A 26 -6.76 -30.63 -8.78
N ALA A 27 -5.89 -30.12 -9.67
CA ALA A 27 -5.33 -28.79 -9.56
C ALA A 27 -6.07 -27.80 -10.47
N PHE A 28 -6.38 -26.60 -9.94
CA PHE A 28 -7.02 -25.54 -10.71
C PHE A 28 -6.10 -24.91 -11.78
N LEU A 29 -4.80 -24.85 -11.50
CA LEU A 29 -3.80 -24.23 -12.39
C LEU A 29 -2.93 -25.33 -12.99
N VAL A 30 -3.19 -25.67 -14.25
CA VAL A 30 -2.44 -26.67 -15.02
C VAL A 30 -1.72 -26.03 -16.21
N THR A 31 -0.57 -26.60 -16.52
CA THR A 31 0.18 -26.31 -17.75
C THR A 31 -0.58 -26.82 -18.98
N GLN A 32 -0.16 -26.41 -20.17
CA GLN A 32 -0.68 -26.92 -21.45
C GLN A 32 -0.53 -28.45 -21.62
N PHE A 33 0.30 -29.10 -20.80
CA PHE A 33 0.51 -30.55 -20.78
C PHE A 33 -0.34 -31.26 -19.73
N GLY A 34 -1.31 -30.57 -19.10
CA GLY A 34 -2.21 -31.14 -18.08
C GLY A 34 -1.57 -31.39 -16.71
N LYS A 35 -0.32 -30.95 -16.50
CA LYS A 35 0.39 -31.09 -15.21
C LYS A 35 0.21 -29.82 -14.36
N PRO A 36 0.09 -29.93 -13.02
CA PRO A 36 0.07 -28.76 -12.14
C PRO A 36 1.30 -27.87 -12.35
N PHE A 37 1.12 -26.56 -12.25
CA PHE A 37 2.25 -25.63 -12.26
C PHE A 37 3.12 -25.80 -11.00
N THR A 38 4.44 -25.65 -11.16
CA THR A 38 5.32 -25.31 -10.03
C THR A 38 5.20 -23.82 -9.71
N SER A 39 5.60 -23.41 -8.50
CA SER A 39 5.58 -22.00 -8.09
C SER A 39 6.33 -21.10 -9.10
N ASN A 40 7.57 -21.46 -9.45
CA ASN A 40 8.36 -20.72 -10.44
C ASN A 40 7.76 -20.81 -11.84
N GLY A 41 7.25 -21.99 -12.23
CA GLY A 41 6.64 -22.18 -13.54
C GLY A 41 5.43 -21.28 -13.76
N PHE A 42 4.56 -21.17 -12.74
CA PHE A 42 3.42 -20.26 -12.79
C PHE A 42 3.87 -18.79 -12.85
N GLY A 43 4.87 -18.41 -12.04
CA GLY A 43 5.39 -17.05 -12.04
C GLY A 43 5.91 -16.60 -13.40
N ASN A 44 6.66 -17.47 -14.09
CA ASN A 44 7.17 -17.22 -15.43
C ASN A 44 6.03 -17.17 -16.46
N TRP A 45 5.13 -18.15 -16.44
CA TRP A 45 3.97 -18.14 -17.33
C TRP A 45 3.12 -16.88 -17.17
N PHE A 46 2.89 -16.43 -15.94
CA PHE A 46 2.12 -15.21 -15.66
C PHE A 46 2.85 -13.97 -16.17
N ARG A 47 4.18 -13.92 -16.03
CA ARG A 47 5.01 -12.84 -16.58
C ARG A 47 4.84 -12.74 -18.09
N ASP A 48 4.88 -13.86 -18.80
CA ASP A 48 4.71 -13.89 -20.25
C ASP A 48 3.34 -13.35 -20.67
N ARG A 49 2.27 -13.74 -19.95
CA ARG A 49 0.92 -13.18 -20.18
C ARG A 49 0.86 -11.67 -19.93
N CYS A 50 1.56 -11.17 -18.90
CA CYS A 50 1.65 -9.74 -18.66
C CYS A 50 2.37 -9.01 -19.81
N ASN A 51 3.43 -9.59 -20.36
CA ASN A 51 4.14 -9.01 -21.51
C ASN A 51 3.25 -8.97 -22.76
N GLU A 52 2.54 -10.05 -23.07
CA GLU A 52 1.59 -10.12 -24.18
C GLU A 52 0.47 -9.08 -24.05
N ALA A 53 0.02 -8.82 -22.82
CA ALA A 53 -0.98 -7.79 -22.53
C ALA A 53 -0.42 -6.35 -22.52
N GLY A 54 0.87 -6.14 -22.82
CA GLY A 54 1.50 -4.81 -22.79
C GLY A 54 1.76 -4.27 -21.38
N LEU A 55 1.79 -5.15 -20.36
CA LEU A 55 1.99 -4.81 -18.95
C LEU A 55 3.32 -5.37 -18.39
N PRO A 56 4.48 -5.03 -18.96
CA PRO A 56 5.76 -5.66 -18.59
C PRO A 56 6.22 -5.37 -17.16
N HIS A 57 5.61 -4.41 -16.48
CA HIS A 57 5.90 -4.08 -15.08
C HIS A 57 5.07 -4.92 -14.09
N CYS A 58 4.05 -5.66 -14.55
CA CYS A 58 3.15 -6.43 -13.71
C CYS A 58 3.62 -7.87 -13.47
N SER A 59 3.34 -8.41 -12.28
CA SER A 59 3.62 -9.82 -11.94
C SER A 59 2.61 -10.34 -10.93
N ALA A 60 2.47 -11.66 -10.82
CA ALA A 60 1.60 -12.28 -9.82
C ALA A 60 1.95 -11.85 -8.39
N HIS A 61 3.24 -11.86 -8.05
CA HIS A 61 3.70 -11.39 -6.75
C HIS A 61 3.45 -9.88 -6.54
N GLY A 62 3.65 -9.08 -7.60
CA GLY A 62 3.34 -7.65 -7.59
C GLY A 62 1.86 -7.36 -7.32
N LEU A 63 0.95 -8.10 -7.97
CA LEU A 63 -0.49 -7.99 -7.75
C LEU A 63 -0.88 -8.33 -6.31
N ARG A 64 -0.26 -9.36 -5.71
CA ARG A 64 -0.46 -9.67 -4.28
C ARG A 64 -0.05 -8.50 -3.38
N LYS A 65 1.08 -7.86 -3.64
CA LYS A 65 1.52 -6.66 -2.89
C LYS A 65 0.60 -5.46 -3.11
N ALA A 66 0.12 -5.27 -4.35
CA ALA A 66 -0.80 -4.19 -4.69
C ALA A 66 -2.12 -4.36 -3.94
N GLY A 67 -2.69 -5.57 -3.93
CA GLY A 67 -3.89 -5.87 -3.16
C GLY A 67 -3.71 -5.58 -1.66
N ALA A 68 -2.57 -5.96 -1.08
CA ALA A 68 -2.30 -5.68 0.34
C ALA A 68 -2.19 -4.18 0.62
N THR A 69 -1.58 -3.44 -0.31
CA THR A 69 -1.49 -1.97 -0.24
C THR A 69 -2.87 -1.34 -0.28
N ILE A 70 -3.72 -1.73 -1.25
CA ILE A 70 -5.10 -1.23 -1.38
C ILE A 70 -5.91 -1.54 -0.12
N ALA A 71 -5.82 -2.78 0.40
CA ALA A 71 -6.53 -3.17 1.62
C ALA A 71 -6.08 -2.32 2.83
N ALA A 72 -4.77 -2.10 3.01
CA ALA A 72 -4.23 -1.27 4.08
C ALA A 72 -4.67 0.20 3.94
N GLU A 73 -4.65 0.75 2.72
CA GLU A 73 -5.13 2.10 2.43
C GLU A 73 -6.63 2.26 2.75
N ASN A 74 -7.41 1.21 2.50
CA ASN A 74 -8.82 1.11 2.88
C ASN A 74 -9.04 0.86 4.40
N GLY A 75 -7.98 0.80 5.20
CA GLY A 75 -8.06 0.72 6.66
C GLY A 75 -8.01 -0.68 7.24
N ALA A 76 -7.62 -1.70 6.46
CA ALA A 76 -7.39 -3.03 7.00
C ALA A 76 -6.31 -3.00 8.10
N SER A 77 -6.60 -3.61 9.24
CA SER A 77 -5.64 -3.81 10.32
C SER A 77 -4.59 -4.84 9.95
N GLU A 78 -3.48 -4.89 10.70
CA GLU A 78 -2.42 -5.87 10.47
C GLU A 78 -2.95 -7.31 10.55
N HIS A 79 -3.79 -7.61 11.54
CA HIS A 79 -4.40 -8.93 11.69
C HIS A 79 -5.40 -9.26 10.57
N GLN A 80 -6.13 -8.28 10.05
CA GLN A 80 -6.99 -8.48 8.88
C GLN A 80 -6.16 -8.79 7.63
N LEU A 81 -5.04 -8.08 7.41
CA LEU A 81 -4.14 -8.39 6.32
C LEU A 81 -3.50 -9.78 6.48
N MET A 82 -3.12 -10.17 7.70
CA MET A 82 -2.61 -11.51 7.98
C MET A 82 -3.64 -12.58 7.61
N ALA A 83 -4.91 -12.40 7.99
CA ALA A 83 -5.98 -13.34 7.68
C ALA A 83 -6.25 -13.44 6.16
N ILE A 84 -6.26 -12.31 5.44
CA ILE A 84 -6.53 -12.28 3.99
C ILE A 84 -5.37 -12.88 3.19
N TYR A 85 -4.14 -12.56 3.57
CA TYR A 85 -2.94 -12.91 2.80
C TYR A 85 -2.21 -14.15 3.30
N GLY A 86 -2.67 -14.76 4.40
CA GLY A 86 -2.04 -15.94 5.01
C GLY A 86 -0.64 -15.64 5.54
N TRP A 87 -0.40 -14.45 6.10
CA TRP A 87 0.88 -14.13 6.73
C TRP A 87 0.87 -14.53 8.19
N GLU A 88 1.89 -15.27 8.60
CA GLU A 88 2.10 -15.65 10.00
C GLU A 88 2.74 -14.52 10.82
N SER A 89 3.53 -13.67 10.17
CA SER A 89 4.27 -12.61 10.85
C SER A 89 3.54 -11.26 10.76
N PRO A 90 3.24 -10.62 11.90
CA PRO A 90 2.72 -9.25 11.94
C PRO A 90 3.68 -8.25 11.27
N LYS A 91 5.00 -8.51 11.32
CA LYS A 91 6.01 -7.63 10.72
C LYS A 91 5.80 -7.44 9.22
N GLN A 92 5.31 -8.46 8.50
CA GLN A 92 5.03 -8.36 7.07
C GLN A 92 3.80 -7.48 6.81
N ALA A 93 2.73 -7.66 7.59
CA ALA A 93 1.51 -6.85 7.48
C ALA A 93 1.78 -5.38 7.84
N ALA A 94 2.61 -5.15 8.87
CA ALA A 94 2.99 -3.83 9.36
C ALA A 94 3.65 -2.92 8.31
N VAL A 95 4.32 -3.51 7.31
CA VAL A 95 4.91 -2.74 6.21
C VAL A 95 3.83 -1.95 5.44
N TYR A 96 2.68 -2.58 5.20
CA TYR A 96 1.59 -1.97 4.44
C TYR A 96 0.78 -0.98 5.28
N THR A 97 0.42 -1.36 6.50
CA THR A 97 -0.37 -0.51 7.41
C THR A 97 0.40 0.74 7.82
N ARG A 98 1.69 0.63 8.12
CA ARG A 98 2.52 1.79 8.49
C ARG A 98 2.61 2.82 7.36
N LYS A 99 2.74 2.36 6.11
CA LYS A 99 2.77 3.25 4.95
C LYS A 99 1.42 3.97 4.77
N ALA A 100 0.32 3.22 4.81
CA ALA A 100 -1.03 3.78 4.71
C ALA A 100 -1.34 4.77 5.85
N ASN A 101 -1.04 4.39 7.09
CA ASN A 101 -1.28 5.21 8.27
C ASN A 101 -0.44 6.49 8.25
N ARG A 102 0.82 6.42 7.83
CA ARG A 102 1.68 7.61 7.69
C ARG A 102 1.08 8.64 6.74
N LYS A 103 0.55 8.20 5.60
CA LYS A 103 -0.13 9.09 4.63
C LYS A 103 -1.36 9.75 5.24
N LYS A 104 -2.20 8.98 5.95
CA LYS A 104 -3.41 9.49 6.61
C LYS A 104 -3.08 10.48 7.73
N LEU A 105 -2.12 10.13 8.59
CA LEU A 105 -1.68 10.97 9.71
C LEU A 105 -1.06 12.28 9.20
N ALA A 106 -0.23 12.22 8.15
CA ALA A 106 0.30 13.43 7.54
C ALA A 106 -0.84 14.33 7.07
N ALA A 107 -1.78 13.81 6.27
CA ALA A 107 -2.91 14.57 5.78
C ALA A 107 -3.76 15.19 6.91
N SER A 108 -4.03 14.44 7.99
CA SER A 108 -4.81 14.96 9.12
C SER A 108 -4.05 15.99 9.95
N ALA A 109 -2.73 15.88 10.05
CA ALA A 109 -1.90 16.75 10.88
C ALA A 109 -1.43 18.03 10.19
N MET A 110 -1.65 18.21 8.88
CA MET A 110 -1.16 19.39 8.14
C MET A 110 -1.66 20.72 8.71
N HIS A 111 -2.85 20.76 9.29
CA HIS A 111 -3.39 21.96 9.93
C HIS A 111 -2.54 22.45 11.12
N LEU A 112 -1.80 21.55 11.80
CA LEU A 112 -0.94 21.89 12.92
C LEU A 112 0.32 22.67 12.52
N LEU A 113 0.65 22.71 11.22
CA LEU A 113 1.78 23.48 10.68
C LEU A 113 1.40 24.92 10.33
N VAL A 114 0.10 25.24 10.27
CA VAL A 114 -0.37 26.59 9.99
C VAL A 114 -0.48 27.32 11.32
N ALA A 115 0.35 28.33 11.51
CA ALA A 115 0.15 29.26 12.63
C ALA A 115 -1.20 29.95 12.41
N GLU A 116 -2.08 29.88 13.42
CA GLU A 116 -3.29 30.68 13.45
C GLU A 116 -2.84 32.15 13.46
N GLN A 117 -2.95 32.82 12.32
CA GLN A 117 -2.83 34.26 12.26
C GLN A 117 -4.12 34.81 12.86
N THR A 118 -4.16 34.92 14.19
CA THR A 118 -5.05 35.88 14.84
C THR A 118 -4.73 37.24 14.25
N GLU A 119 -5.77 37.92 13.77
CA GLU A 119 -5.72 39.21 13.08
C GLU A 119 -4.67 40.16 13.67
N ASP A 120 -3.92 40.80 12.76
CA ASP A 120 -2.73 41.62 12.97
C ASP A 120 -2.77 42.53 14.21
N GLU A 121 -2.26 42.06 15.36
CA GLU A 121 -1.66 43.00 16.31
C GLU A 121 -0.32 43.46 15.74
N ASN A 122 -0.34 44.66 15.17
CA ASN A 122 0.79 45.41 14.65
C ASN A 122 1.95 45.43 15.67
N VAL A 123 2.95 44.55 15.48
CA VAL A 123 4.18 44.58 16.26
C VAL A 123 4.97 45.82 15.82
N PRO A 124 5.17 46.83 16.70
CA PRO A 124 5.93 48.00 16.30
C PRO A 124 7.37 47.56 16.02
N LEU A 125 7.92 48.02 14.88
CA LEU A 125 9.33 47.86 14.56
C LEU A 125 10.17 48.42 15.73
N SER A 126 10.78 47.52 16.50
CA SER A 126 11.74 47.93 17.52
C SER A 126 12.94 48.55 16.82
N SER A 127 13.33 49.75 17.27
CA SER A 127 14.43 50.51 16.71
C SER A 127 15.72 49.69 16.73
N ARG A 128 16.38 49.60 15.57
CA ARG A 128 17.71 48.98 15.41
C ARG A 128 18.72 49.65 16.35
N ASN A 129 19.12 48.98 17.43
CA ASN A 129 20.31 49.36 18.17
C ASN A 129 21.55 49.02 17.33
N SER A 130 22.21 50.07 16.83
CA SER A 130 23.47 49.97 16.11
C SER A 130 24.61 49.87 17.13
N ALA A 131 24.90 48.65 17.60
CA ALA A 131 26.14 48.35 18.29
C ALA A 131 26.90 47.30 17.47
N SER A 132 27.63 47.78 16.45
CA SER A 132 28.58 46.97 15.70
C SER A 132 29.84 46.78 16.55
N GLY A 133 29.96 45.61 17.19
CA GLY A 133 31.18 45.18 17.86
C GLY A 133 32.06 44.40 16.90
N THR A 134 32.95 45.09 16.18
CA THR A 134 34.09 44.44 15.53
C THR A 134 35.34 44.84 16.31
N ASN A 135 35.87 43.88 17.08
CA ASN A 135 37.09 44.06 17.86
C ASN A 135 38.28 44.20 16.91
N GLN A 136 38.94 45.35 16.89
CA GLN A 136 40.18 45.52 16.14
C GLN A 136 41.35 45.03 17.00
N ASP A 137 41.90 43.88 16.63
CA ASP A 137 43.17 43.37 17.14
C ASP A 137 44.28 44.37 16.78
N ASN A 138 44.82 45.05 17.79
CA ASN A 138 45.96 45.93 17.64
C ASN A 138 47.25 45.13 17.89
N LYS A 139 48.05 44.97 16.84
CA LYS A 139 49.37 44.34 16.85
C LYS A 139 50.43 45.44 16.99
N SER A 140 51.24 45.40 18.05
CA SER A 140 52.53 46.08 18.17
C SER A 140 53.39 45.34 19.17
#